data_AF-A0A533BG23-F1
#
_entry.id   AF-A0A533BG23-F1
#
_cell.length_a   1.000
_cell.length_b   1.000
_cell.length_c   1.000
_cell.angle_alpha   90.00
_cell.angle_beta   90.00
_cell.angle_gamma   90.00
#
_symmetry.space_group_name_H-M   'P 1'
#
loop_
_entity.id
_entity.type
_entity.pdbx_description
1 polymer ?
#
loop_
_entity_poly.entity_id
_entity_poly.type
_entity_poly.pdbx_seq_one_letter_code
_entity_poly.pdbx_strand_id
1 'polypeptide(L)'
;MNIKDYLEQKRDDVDRFLDSVMPNSTTAPTTLHESMRYSLMAGGKRVRPILAIAAAEAVGQPAPGLMPIACSLELIHTYSLIHDDLPAMDNDDFRRGKPTNHKVYGDAMAILAGDALLTMAFDLCSRPDLMKGCDPARQVRLIQELAYGSGNVGISLRFRERGDGGRSSARYPG
;
A
#
# COMPACT_ATOMS: atom_id res chain seq x y z
N MET A 1 -24.78 14.62 -1.61
CA MET A 1 -23.34 14.59 -1.95
C MET A 1 -23.20 13.84 -3.26
N ASN A 2 -22.54 14.41 -4.27
CA ASN A 2 -22.27 13.68 -5.52
C ASN A 2 -21.06 12.76 -5.33
N ILE A 3 -20.92 11.72 -6.16
CA ILE A 3 -19.78 10.79 -6.12
C ILE A 3 -18.44 11.51 -6.27
N LYS A 4 -18.38 12.59 -7.06
CA LYS A 4 -17.15 13.37 -7.22
C LYS A 4 -16.71 14.00 -5.90
N ASP A 5 -17.63 14.67 -5.21
CA ASP A 5 -17.36 15.29 -3.91
C ASP A 5 -16.97 14.23 -2.86
N TYR A 6 -17.62 13.06 -2.90
CA TYR A 6 -17.29 11.95 -2.01
C TYR A 6 -15.86 11.44 -2.23
N LEU A 7 -15.48 11.20 -3.48
CA LEU A 7 -14.13 10.74 -3.83
C LEU A 7 -13.07 11.77 -3.41
N GLU A 8 -13.32 13.06 -3.63
CA GLU A 8 -12.41 14.14 -3.23
C GLU A 8 -12.26 14.21 -1.71
N GLN A 9 -13.37 14.21 -0.97
CA GLN A 9 -13.35 14.23 0.50
C GLN A 9 -12.60 13.02 1.08
N LYS A 10 -12.92 11.81 0.61
CA LYS A 10 -12.26 10.59 1.13
C LYS A 10 -10.78 10.54 0.75
N ARG A 11 -10.40 11.06 -0.42
CA ARG A 11 -9.00 11.19 -0.80
C ARG A 11 -8.25 12.07 0.20
N ASP A 12 -8.81 13.24 0.52
CA ASP A 12 -8.17 14.20 1.43
C ASP A 12 -8.08 13.64 2.87
N ASP A 13 -9.08 12.88 3.32
CA ASP A 13 -9.04 12.19 4.61
C ASP A 13 -7.98 11.09 4.66
N VAL A 14 -7.83 10.32 3.58
CA VAL A 14 -6.78 9.30 3.42
C VAL A 14 -5.41 9.93 3.39
N ASP A 15 -5.21 10.99 2.60
CA ASP A 15 -3.92 11.69 2.50
C ASP A 15 -3.52 12.27 3.86
N ARG A 16 -4.46 12.87 4.60
CA ARG A 16 -4.23 13.39 5.96
C ARG A 16 -3.84 12.28 6.94
N PHE A 17 -4.49 11.12 6.87
CA PHE A 17 -4.17 10.00 7.74
C PHE A 17 -2.80 9.38 7.40
N LEU A 18 -2.51 9.18 6.12
CA LEU A 18 -1.20 8.69 5.69
C LEU A 18 -0.09 9.65 6.13
N ASP A 19 -0.32 10.95 6.00
CA ASP A 19 0.67 11.97 6.40
C ASP A 19 0.98 11.91 7.90
N SER A 20 -0.04 11.68 8.73
CA SER A 20 0.10 11.65 10.19
C SER A 20 0.75 10.39 10.74
N VAL A 21 0.61 9.25 10.05
CA VAL A 21 1.22 7.98 10.48
C VAL A 21 2.61 7.75 9.90
N MET A 22 2.92 8.35 8.75
CA MET A 22 4.22 8.22 8.11
C MET A 22 5.32 8.87 8.93
N PRO A 23 6.47 8.20 9.15
CA PRO A 23 7.62 8.82 9.82
C PRO A 23 7.99 10.15 9.16
N ASN A 24 8.43 11.11 9.97
CA ASN A 24 8.88 12.39 9.45
C ASN A 24 10.18 12.18 8.66
N SER A 25 10.31 12.86 7.51
CA SER A 25 11.52 12.83 6.69
C SER A 25 12.76 13.34 7.44
N THR A 26 12.58 14.12 8.51
CA THR A 26 13.68 14.60 9.36
C THR A 26 14.10 13.60 10.45
N THR A 27 13.36 12.50 10.64
CA THR A 27 13.69 11.46 11.62
C THR A 27 14.57 10.40 10.98
N ALA A 28 15.67 10.02 11.64
CA ALA A 28 16.54 8.95 11.14
C ALA A 28 15.79 7.60 11.09
N PRO A 29 16.00 6.76 10.05
CA PRO A 29 16.81 7.01 8.85
C PRO A 29 16.09 7.93 7.83
N THR A 30 16.62 9.15 7.65
CA THR A 30 15.93 10.23 6.91
C THR A 30 15.70 9.88 5.45
N THR A 31 16.73 9.38 4.75
CA THR A 31 16.64 9.03 3.32
C THR A 31 15.61 7.93 3.04
N LEU A 32 15.47 6.95 3.93
CA LEU A 32 14.47 5.91 3.78
C LEU A 32 13.06 6.50 3.92
N HIS A 33 12.84 7.32 4.94
CA HIS A 33 11.55 7.98 5.16
C HIS A 33 11.19 8.93 4.01
N GLU A 34 12.16 9.69 3.49
CA GLU A 34 12.00 10.50 2.29
C GLU A 34 11.61 9.66 1.07
N SER A 35 12.30 8.55 0.83
CA SER A 35 12.02 7.64 -0.29
C SER A 35 10.61 7.02 -0.19
N MET A 36 10.21 6.53 0.99
CA MET A 36 8.86 6.00 1.19
C MET A 36 7.79 7.07 0.92
N ARG A 37 7.98 8.27 1.48
CA ARG A 37 7.04 9.39 1.32
C ARG A 37 6.98 9.88 -0.11
N TYR A 38 8.09 9.90 -0.83
CA TYR A 38 8.16 10.33 -2.23
C TYR A 38 7.14 9.59 -3.09
N SER A 39 7.15 8.25 -3.04
CA SER A 39 6.25 7.42 -3.84
C SER A 39 4.83 7.40 -3.28
N LEU A 40 4.67 7.34 -1.95
CA LEU A 40 3.34 7.28 -1.32
C LEU A 40 2.56 8.59 -1.50
N MET A 41 3.23 9.73 -1.41
CA MET A 41 2.65 11.08 -1.51
C MET A 41 2.79 11.70 -2.90
N ALA A 42 3.25 10.94 -3.91
CA ALA A 42 3.36 11.42 -5.29
C ALA A 42 2.02 11.84 -5.91
N GLY A 43 0.90 11.58 -5.21
CA GLY A 43 -0.47 11.79 -5.63
C GLY A 43 -1.16 10.47 -5.95
N GLY A 44 -2.43 10.51 -6.31
CA GLY A 44 -3.20 9.32 -6.69
C GLY A 44 -4.69 9.51 -6.50
N LYS A 45 -5.46 8.57 -7.06
CA LYS A 45 -6.92 8.57 -6.89
C LYS A 45 -7.36 7.90 -5.58
N ARG A 46 -6.42 7.30 -4.82
CA ARG A 46 -6.67 6.58 -3.56
C ARG A 46 -7.83 5.59 -3.65
N VAL A 47 -7.96 4.92 -4.80
CA VAL A 47 -9.15 4.10 -5.11
C VAL A 47 -9.31 2.96 -4.09
N ARG A 48 -8.22 2.29 -3.71
CA ARG A 48 -8.27 1.14 -2.78
C ARG A 48 -8.77 1.53 -1.39
N PRO A 49 -8.19 2.52 -0.68
CA PRO A 49 -8.71 2.93 0.62
C PRO A 49 -10.15 3.46 0.52
N ILE A 50 -10.47 4.24 -0.52
CA ILE A 50 -11.83 4.77 -0.70
C ILE A 50 -12.85 3.64 -0.91
N LEU A 51 -12.51 2.60 -1.68
CA LEU A 51 -13.38 1.43 -1.84
C LEU A 51 -13.59 0.68 -0.53
N ALA A 52 -12.55 0.51 0.29
CA ALA A 52 -12.67 -0.12 1.60
C ALA A 52 -13.58 0.69 2.53
N ILE A 53 -13.44 2.01 2.52
CA ILE A 53 -14.29 2.92 3.30
C ILE A 53 -15.74 2.85 2.82
N ALA A 54 -15.97 2.97 1.51
CA ALA A 54 -17.31 2.92 0.92
C ALA A 54 -18.01 1.57 1.18
N ALA A 55 -17.27 0.47 1.10
CA ALA A 55 -17.80 -0.86 1.40
C ALA A 55 -18.21 -0.98 2.88
N ALA A 56 -17.40 -0.45 3.80
CA ALA A 56 -17.73 -0.43 5.23
C ALA A 56 -18.96 0.43 5.53
N GLU A 57 -19.06 1.61 4.91
CA GLU A 57 -20.23 2.50 5.03
C GLU A 57 -21.51 1.87 4.44
N ALA A 58 -21.39 1.13 3.34
CA ALA A 58 -22.53 0.47 2.70
C ALA A 58 -23.13 -0.67 3.55
N VAL A 59 -22.31 -1.35 4.36
CA VAL A 59 -22.78 -2.43 5.25
C VAL A 59 -23.19 -1.95 6.65
N GLY A 60 -23.03 -0.66 6.95
CA GLY A 60 -23.48 -0.04 8.19
C GLY A 60 -22.45 0.89 8.82
N GLN A 61 -22.35 0.85 10.15
CA GLN A 61 -21.45 1.75 10.89
C GLN A 61 -19.97 1.38 10.64
N PRO A 62 -19.11 2.35 10.30
CA PRO A 62 -17.67 2.13 10.20
C PRO A 62 -17.11 1.47 11.45
N ALA A 63 -16.47 0.32 11.28
CA ALA A 63 -15.82 -0.36 12.39
C ALA A 63 -14.66 0.49 12.94
N PRO A 64 -14.40 0.44 14.26
CA PRO A 64 -13.17 1.01 14.80
C PRO A 64 -11.95 0.44 14.07
N GLY A 65 -11.00 1.30 13.71
CA GLY A 65 -9.83 0.92 12.91
C GLY A 65 -10.07 0.88 11.39
N LEU A 66 -11.20 1.37 10.87
CA LEU A 66 -11.42 1.39 9.41
C LEU A 66 -10.33 2.17 8.65
N MET A 67 -9.95 3.35 9.14
CA MET A 67 -8.96 4.20 8.46
C MET A 67 -7.57 3.56 8.35
N PRO A 68 -6.95 3.00 9.42
CA PRO A 68 -5.67 2.30 9.30
C PRO A 68 -5.75 1.08 8.37
N ILE A 69 -6.85 0.32 8.40
CA ILE A 69 -7.06 -0.82 7.48
C ILE A 69 -7.20 -0.35 6.02
N ALA A 70 -7.93 0.74 5.77
CA ALA A 70 -8.05 1.29 4.43
C ALA A 70 -6.69 1.79 3.92
N CYS A 71 -5.94 2.51 4.75
CA CYS A 71 -4.65 3.07 4.40
C CYS A 71 -3.55 2.01 4.21
N SER A 72 -3.61 0.87 4.93
CA SER A 72 -2.68 -0.24 4.72
C SER A 72 -2.77 -0.83 3.31
N LEU A 73 -3.96 -0.82 2.68
CA LEU A 73 -4.12 -1.21 1.27
C LEU A 73 -3.38 -0.26 0.31
N GLU A 74 -3.32 1.03 0.64
CA GLU A 74 -2.57 2.01 -0.16
C GLU A 74 -1.07 1.84 0.04
N LEU A 75 -0.60 1.54 1.26
CA LEU A 75 0.82 1.19 1.51
C LEU A 75 1.22 -0.06 0.71
N ILE A 76 0.38 -1.10 0.72
CA ILE A 76 0.56 -2.32 -0.08
C ILE A 76 0.61 -2.01 -1.58
N HIS A 77 -0.30 -1.16 -2.03
CA HIS A 77 -0.30 -0.74 -3.42
C HIS A 77 0.98 0.01 -3.79
N THR A 78 1.40 0.97 -2.97
CA THR A 78 2.57 1.79 -3.26
C THR A 78 3.85 0.96 -3.26
N TYR A 79 4.07 0.03 -2.31
CA TYR A 79 5.27 -0.82 -2.39
C TYR A 79 5.30 -1.61 -3.69
N SER A 80 4.15 -2.18 -4.09
CA SER A 80 4.12 -3.02 -5.29
C SER A 80 4.51 -2.24 -6.53
N LEU A 81 4.12 -0.96 -6.62
CA LEU A 81 4.54 -0.07 -7.71
C LEU A 81 6.03 0.26 -7.65
N ILE A 82 6.58 0.52 -6.45
CA ILE A 82 8.02 0.81 -6.31
C ILE A 82 8.85 -0.38 -6.79
N HIS A 83 8.46 -1.60 -6.42
CA HIS A 83 9.17 -2.82 -6.83
C HIS A 83 8.93 -3.16 -8.31
N ASP A 84 7.70 -2.99 -8.83
CA ASP A 84 7.40 -3.16 -10.26
C ASP A 84 8.26 -2.19 -11.12
N ASP A 85 8.52 -0.98 -10.63
CA ASP A 85 9.32 0.03 -11.37
C ASP A 85 10.80 -0.34 -11.50
N LEU A 86 11.33 -1.29 -10.71
CA LEU A 86 12.76 -1.61 -10.70
C LEU A 86 13.25 -2.14 -12.06
N PRO A 87 14.55 -1.98 -12.39
CA PRO A 87 15.10 -2.48 -13.65
C PRO A 87 14.95 -3.99 -13.88
N ALA A 88 14.87 -4.77 -12.80
CA ALA A 88 14.67 -6.21 -12.86
C ALA A 88 13.20 -6.62 -13.11
N MET A 89 12.27 -5.67 -13.10
CA MET A 89 10.84 -5.87 -13.28
C MET A 89 10.37 -5.14 -14.55
N ASP A 90 9.58 -4.06 -14.43
CA ASP A 90 9.06 -3.32 -15.59
C ASP A 90 10.07 -2.26 -16.11
N ASN A 91 11.10 -1.91 -15.32
CA ASN A 91 12.14 -0.94 -15.67
C ASN A 91 11.57 0.43 -16.10
N ASP A 92 10.53 0.89 -15.41
CA ASP A 92 9.87 2.16 -15.68
C ASP A 92 10.72 3.34 -15.17
N ASP A 93 11.11 4.27 -16.04
CA ASP A 93 11.82 5.49 -15.64
C ASP A 93 10.89 6.56 -15.03
N PHE A 94 9.60 6.54 -15.40
CA PHE A 94 8.62 7.54 -14.97
C PHE A 94 7.28 6.92 -14.58
N ARG A 95 6.68 7.47 -13.52
CA ARG A 95 5.32 7.13 -13.08
C ARG A 95 4.53 8.40 -12.80
N ARG A 96 3.37 8.53 -13.48
CA ARG A 96 2.48 9.71 -13.40
C ARG A 96 3.21 11.04 -13.67
N GLY A 97 4.14 11.03 -14.63
CA GLY A 97 4.92 12.21 -15.03
C GLY A 97 6.05 12.60 -14.07
N LYS A 98 6.34 11.80 -13.04
CA LYS A 98 7.47 11.97 -12.13
C LYS A 98 8.47 10.82 -12.30
N PRO A 99 9.79 11.03 -12.08
CA PRO A 99 10.75 9.93 -12.04
C PRO A 99 10.31 8.85 -11.04
N THR A 100 10.55 7.58 -11.36
CA THR A 100 10.26 6.48 -10.42
C THR A 100 11.24 6.50 -9.24
N ASN A 101 10.89 5.78 -8.16
CA ASN A 101 11.64 5.84 -6.91
C ASN A 101 13.12 5.52 -7.11
N HIS A 102 13.41 4.42 -7.83
CA HIS A 102 14.78 3.96 -8.07
C HIS A 102 15.59 4.96 -8.92
N LYS A 103 14.95 5.76 -9.77
CA LYS A 103 15.62 6.83 -10.53
C LYS A 103 16.05 8.00 -9.64
N VAL A 104 15.34 8.23 -8.53
CA VAL A 104 15.66 9.32 -7.60
C VAL A 104 16.62 8.86 -6.50
N TYR A 105 16.38 7.68 -5.93
CA TYR A 105 17.07 7.22 -4.72
C TYR A 105 18.00 6.01 -4.95
N GLY A 106 18.03 5.45 -6.17
CA GLY A 106 18.75 4.24 -6.50
C GLY A 106 17.99 2.96 -6.14
N ASP A 107 18.34 1.87 -6.81
CA ASP A 107 17.66 0.58 -6.74
C ASP A 107 17.60 0.03 -5.31
N ALA A 108 18.73 0.06 -4.59
CA ALA A 108 18.80 -0.44 -3.22
C ALA A 108 17.84 0.29 -2.27
N MET A 109 17.72 1.61 -2.40
CA MET A 109 16.81 2.40 -1.56
C MET A 109 15.36 2.18 -1.96
N ALA A 110 15.06 2.03 -3.24
CA ALA A 110 13.72 1.69 -3.71
C ALA A 110 13.25 0.32 -3.19
N ILE A 111 14.14 -0.69 -3.18
CA ILE A 111 13.86 -2.00 -2.58
C ILE A 111 13.49 -1.83 -1.10
N LEU A 112 14.34 -1.15 -0.33
CA LEU A 112 14.12 -0.93 1.11
C LEU A 112 12.86 -0.11 1.40
N ALA A 113 12.55 0.90 0.59
CA ALA A 113 11.34 1.70 0.73
C ALA A 113 10.08 0.85 0.49
N GLY A 114 10.11 -0.05 -0.50
CA GLY A 114 9.04 -1.01 -0.72
C GLY A 114 8.87 -1.96 0.47
N ASP A 115 9.96 -2.57 0.95
CA ASP A 115 9.94 -3.50 2.10
C ASP A 115 9.39 -2.81 3.37
N ALA A 116 9.81 -1.57 3.61
CA ALA A 116 9.34 -0.77 4.73
C ALA A 116 7.84 -0.45 4.61
N LEU A 117 7.34 -0.08 3.42
CA LEU A 117 5.91 0.19 3.21
C LEU A 117 5.05 -1.07 3.37
N LEU A 118 5.50 -2.21 2.85
CA LEU A 118 4.84 -3.51 3.05
C LEU A 118 4.74 -3.85 4.53
N THR A 119 5.85 -3.73 5.26
CA THR A 119 5.90 -4.03 6.71
C THR A 119 5.04 -3.06 7.51
N MET A 120 5.08 -1.77 7.17
CA MET A 120 4.29 -0.73 7.81
C MET A 120 2.78 -0.93 7.60
N ALA A 121 2.36 -1.53 6.48
CA ALA A 121 0.95 -1.89 6.28
C ALA A 121 0.43 -2.82 7.38
N PHE A 122 1.22 -3.78 7.83
CA PHE A 122 0.87 -4.67 8.93
C PHE A 122 1.01 -4.01 10.30
N ASP A 123 2.00 -3.10 10.47
CA ASP A 123 2.12 -2.27 11.67
C ASP A 123 0.82 -1.48 11.92
N LEU A 124 0.31 -0.75 10.91
CA LEU A 124 -0.95 0.00 11.02
C LEU A 124 -2.13 -0.89 11.45
N CYS A 125 -2.22 -2.11 10.90
CA CYS A 125 -3.28 -3.05 11.22
C CYS A 125 -3.15 -3.69 12.61
N SER A 126 -1.95 -3.68 13.20
CA SER A 126 -1.64 -4.34 14.48
C SER A 126 -1.56 -3.38 15.67
N ARG A 127 -1.37 -2.08 15.41
CA ARG A 127 -1.20 -1.04 16.42
C ARG A 127 -2.42 -0.87 17.35
N PRO A 128 -2.27 -1.09 18.67
CA PRO A 128 -3.39 -1.03 19.62
C PRO A 128 -4.08 0.33 19.70
N ASP A 129 -3.34 1.43 19.51
CA ASP A 129 -3.87 2.78 19.57
C ASP A 129 -4.75 3.12 18.36
N LEU A 130 -4.36 2.65 17.16
CA LEU A 130 -5.11 2.83 15.92
C LEU A 130 -6.31 1.87 15.79
N MET A 131 -6.20 0.69 16.40
CA MET A 131 -7.21 -0.37 16.36
C MET A 131 -8.10 -0.42 17.60
N LYS A 132 -8.07 0.63 18.43
CA LYS A 132 -8.85 0.71 19.67
C LYS A 132 -10.34 0.48 19.40
N GLY A 133 -10.92 -0.50 20.09
CA GLY A 133 -12.34 -0.88 19.95
C GLY A 133 -12.62 -1.88 18.82
N CYS A 134 -11.61 -2.29 18.06
CA CYS A 134 -11.73 -3.44 17.16
C CYS A 134 -11.69 -4.73 18.00
N ASP A 135 -12.55 -5.69 17.68
CA ASP A 135 -12.47 -7.03 18.24
C ASP A 135 -11.12 -7.67 17.85
N PRO A 136 -10.29 -8.14 18.82
CA PRO A 136 -8.99 -8.72 18.51
C PRO A 136 -9.03 -9.88 17.52
N ALA A 137 -10.07 -10.74 17.60
CA ALA A 137 -10.22 -11.84 16.66
C ALA A 137 -10.52 -11.34 15.23
N ARG A 138 -11.32 -10.28 15.09
CA ARG A 138 -11.55 -9.58 13.82
C ARG A 138 -10.28 -8.92 13.30
N GLN A 139 -9.50 -8.27 14.17
CA GLN A 139 -8.23 -7.64 13.80
C GLN A 139 -7.25 -8.68 13.22
N VAL A 140 -7.10 -9.84 13.87
CA VAL A 140 -6.26 -10.93 13.36
C VAL A 140 -6.76 -11.45 12.01
N ARG A 141 -8.08 -11.62 11.84
CA ARG A 141 -8.65 -12.00 10.52
C ARG A 141 -8.32 -10.97 9.45
N LEU A 142 -8.45 -9.68 9.73
CA LEU A 142 -8.10 -8.63 8.76
C LEU A 142 -6.62 -8.66 8.37
N ILE A 143 -5.73 -8.88 9.33
CA ILE A 143 -4.29 -9.04 9.08
C ILE A 143 -4.04 -10.28 8.19
N GLN A 144 -4.72 -11.39 8.47
CA GLN A 144 -4.58 -12.62 7.69
C GLN A 144 -5.09 -12.45 6.26
N GLU A 145 -6.24 -11.80 6.04
CA GLU A 145 -6.77 -11.48 4.70
C GLU A 145 -5.81 -10.58 3.93
N LEU A 146 -5.25 -9.57 4.61
CA LEU A 146 -4.27 -8.66 4.02
C LEU A 146 -2.99 -9.40 3.61
N ALA A 147 -2.47 -10.28 4.48
CA ALA A 147 -1.29 -11.10 4.22
C ALA A 147 -1.53 -12.10 3.08
N TYR A 148 -2.71 -12.73 3.06
CA TYR A 148 -3.10 -13.65 2.00
C TYR A 148 -3.18 -12.93 0.64
N GLY A 149 -3.86 -11.78 0.57
CA GLY A 149 -4.01 -11.01 -0.65
C GLY A 149 -2.73 -10.34 -1.15
N SER A 150 -1.80 -10.00 -0.24
CA SER A 150 -0.50 -9.41 -0.59
C SER A 150 0.63 -10.44 -0.74
N GLY A 151 0.36 -11.72 -0.47
CA GLY A 151 1.37 -12.78 -0.48
C GLY A 151 1.43 -13.59 -1.78
N ASN A 152 2.01 -14.79 -1.68
CA ASN A 152 2.36 -15.71 -2.77
C ASN A 152 1.18 -16.20 -3.65
N VAL A 153 -0.04 -16.16 -3.13
CA VAL A 153 -1.27 -16.52 -3.83
C VAL A 153 -2.06 -15.31 -4.32
N GLY A 154 -1.62 -14.10 -3.94
CA GLY A 154 -2.22 -12.83 -4.32
C GLY A 154 -1.26 -12.02 -5.19
N ILE A 155 -0.91 -10.82 -4.75
CA ILE A 155 -0.12 -9.87 -5.56
C ILE A 155 1.29 -10.39 -5.88
N SER A 156 1.94 -11.15 -4.98
CA SER A 156 3.29 -11.67 -5.23
C SER A 156 3.34 -12.66 -6.39
N LEU A 157 2.22 -13.33 -6.71
CA LEU A 157 2.14 -14.21 -7.89
C LEU A 157 2.30 -13.42 -9.20
N ARG A 158 1.85 -12.15 -9.24
CA ARG A 158 2.01 -11.28 -10.42
C ARG A 158 3.46 -10.94 -10.72
N PHE A 159 4.32 -10.84 -9.69
CA PHE A 159 5.75 -10.58 -9.90
C PHE A 159 6.41 -11.74 -10.66
N ARG A 160 6.01 -12.98 -10.36
CA ARG A 160 6.51 -14.18 -11.05
C ARG A 160 6.08 -14.23 -12.51
N GLU A 161 4.85 -13.82 -12.83
CA GLU A 161 4.33 -13.87 -14.20
C GLU A 161 4.93 -12.78 -15.11
N ARG A 162 5.38 -11.65 -14.54
CA ARG A 162 5.97 -10.53 -15.31
C ARG A 162 7.47 -10.67 -15.55
N GLY A 163 8.24 -11.20 -14.60
CA GLY A 163 9.68 -11.40 -14.76
C GLY A 163 10.07 -12.46 -15.79
N ASP A 164 9.14 -13.35 -16.17
CA ASP A 164 9.44 -14.53 -17.01
C ASP A 164 9.20 -14.34 -18.52
N GLY A 165 9.04 -13.10 -19.00
CA GLY A 165 9.01 -12.80 -20.43
C GLY A 165 8.00 -13.66 -21.24
N GLY A 166 6.82 -13.92 -20.67
CA GLY A 166 5.74 -14.62 -21.38
C GLY A 166 5.95 -16.12 -21.60
N ARG A 167 6.79 -16.83 -20.83
CA ARG A 167 6.76 -18.31 -20.84
C ARG A 167 5.90 -18.86 -19.71
N SER A 168 4.59 -18.81 -19.92
CA SER A 168 3.64 -19.62 -19.15
C SER A 168 3.81 -21.10 -19.48
N SER A 169 4.41 -21.87 -18.57
CA SER A 169 4.10 -23.29 -18.41
C SER A 169 4.49 -23.78 -17.02
N ALA A 170 3.54 -23.80 -16.09
CA ALA A 170 3.61 -24.68 -14.93
C ALA A 170 2.20 -25.10 -14.52
N ARG A 171 1.76 -26.24 -15.06
CA ARG A 171 0.68 -27.04 -14.49
C ARG A 171 1.12 -27.49 -13.10
N TYR A 172 0.29 -27.33 -12.09
CA TYR A 172 0.45 -28.04 -10.83
C TYR A 172 0.02 -29.51 -11.02
N PRO A 173 0.82 -30.51 -10.61
CA PRO A 173 0.29 -31.84 -10.35
C PRO A 173 -0.32 -31.89 -8.94
N GLY A 174 -1.40 -32.65 -8.80
CA GLY A 174 -2.03 -32.99 -7.51
C GLY A 174 -1.32 -34.12 -6.78
#